data_AF-A0A0Q7FT18-F1
#
_entry.id   AF-A0A0Q7FT18-F1
#
_cell.length_a   1.000
_cell.length_b   1.000
_cell.length_c   1.000
_cell.angle_alpha   90.00
_cell.angle_beta   90.00
_cell.angle_gamma   90.00
#
_symmetry.space_group_name_H-M   'P 1'
#
loop_
_entity.id
_entity.type
_entity.pdbx_description
1 polymer ?
#
loop_
_entity_poly.entity_id
_entity_poly.type
_entity_poly.pdbx_seq_one_letter_code
_entity_poly.pdbx_strand_id
1 'polypeptide(L)'
;MNPFNLLINYVIANSRATFYNVPGNQEITNTALLTGMVSENPLLSYLIIDNKAKIEGEKTVVPVVIKIPAGTDTKGSPASGPSTTGKDDPKNTNETPKGTPTGETAPTNVVTLENVKAEISKSTKDLKEEIAKISETVLQKIVAETLNPKIEGLEKTNTALNAAIIEIKERLDEISRGAPAPDKIVSNKDVSDQRTLTKKSSK
;
A
#
# COMPACT_ATOMS: atom_id res chain seq x y z
N MET A 1 -3.11 15.68 -8.22
CA MET A 1 -2.25 14.84 -7.36
C MET A 1 -3.03 14.47 -6.11
N ASN A 2 -3.17 13.18 -5.80
CA ASN A 2 -3.98 12.71 -4.68
C ASN A 2 -3.16 12.75 -3.37
N PRO A 3 -3.53 13.57 -2.37
CA PRO A 3 -2.78 13.68 -1.11
C PRO A 3 -2.76 12.37 -0.32
N PHE A 4 -3.79 11.53 -0.46
CA PHE A 4 -3.84 10.21 0.18
C PHE A 4 -2.81 9.24 -0.42
N ASN A 5 -2.59 9.29 -1.73
CA ASN A 5 -1.54 8.48 -2.38
C ASN A 5 -0.16 8.89 -1.88
N LEU A 6 0.07 10.18 -1.66
CA LEU A 6 1.33 10.67 -1.12
C LEU A 6 1.58 10.18 0.30
N LEU A 7 0.54 10.22 1.15
CA LEU A 7 0.61 9.71 2.52
C LEU A 7 0.86 8.20 2.55
N ILE A 8 0.13 7.43 1.75
CA ILE A 8 0.30 5.98 1.66
C ILE A 8 1.72 5.64 1.18
N ASN A 9 2.20 6.31 0.14
CA ASN A 9 3.55 6.10 -0.38
C ASN A 9 4.63 6.48 0.63
N TYR A 10 4.43 7.55 1.40
CA TYR A 10 5.34 7.95 2.48
C TYR A 10 5.40 6.90 3.60
N VAL A 11 4.26 6.36 4.02
CA VAL A 11 4.21 5.27 5.02
C VAL A 11 4.91 4.02 4.51
N ILE A 12 4.69 3.65 3.24
CA ILE A 12 5.37 2.52 2.60
C ILE A 12 6.88 2.74 2.56
N ALA A 13 7.35 3.93 2.18
CA ALA A 13 8.77 4.25 2.15
C ALA A 13 9.43 4.09 3.51
N ASN A 14 8.79 4.61 4.57
CA ASN A 14 9.34 4.49 5.91
C ASN A 14 9.36 3.03 6.38
N SER A 15 8.27 2.29 6.16
CA SER A 15 8.18 0.87 6.51
C SER A 15 9.25 0.03 5.80
N ARG A 16 9.46 0.25 4.50
CA ARG A 16 10.45 -0.50 3.71
C ARG A 16 11.88 -0.10 4.00
N ALA A 17 12.14 1.17 4.29
CA ALA A 17 13.45 1.60 4.76
C ALA A 17 13.84 0.91 6.08
N THR A 18 12.89 0.81 7.04
CA THR A 18 13.12 0.06 8.28
C THR A 18 13.31 -1.43 8.00
N PHE A 19 12.48 -2.02 7.14
CA PHE A 19 12.56 -3.44 6.79
C PHE A 19 13.93 -3.84 6.18
N TYR A 20 14.47 -2.99 5.31
CA TYR A 20 15.78 -3.20 4.67
C TYR A 20 16.94 -2.54 5.41
N ASN A 21 16.71 -2.06 6.63
CA ASN A 21 17.73 -1.52 7.52
C ASN A 21 18.54 -0.35 6.92
N VAL A 22 17.88 0.51 6.13
CA VAL A 22 18.51 1.61 5.38
C VAL A 22 18.80 2.81 6.30
N PRO A 23 20.08 3.14 6.58
CA PRO A 23 20.45 4.33 7.35
C PRO A 23 20.22 5.59 6.50
N GLY A 24 19.17 6.34 6.82
CA GLY A 24 18.77 7.52 6.05
C GLY A 24 17.89 7.15 4.85
N ASN A 25 16.58 7.23 5.04
CA ASN A 25 15.59 6.79 4.04
C ASN A 25 15.26 7.87 2.98
N GLN A 26 16.12 8.86 2.80
CA GLN A 26 15.82 10.04 1.98
C GLN A 26 15.61 9.67 0.51
N GLU A 27 16.42 8.76 -0.04
CA GLU A 27 16.25 8.32 -1.43
C GLU A 27 14.94 7.55 -1.64
N ILE A 28 14.56 6.70 -0.68
CA ILE A 28 13.32 5.92 -0.72
C ILE A 28 12.12 6.86 -0.60
N THR A 29 12.22 7.86 0.27
CA THR A 29 11.19 8.89 0.48
C THR A 29 11.00 9.74 -0.76
N ASN A 30 12.08 10.16 -1.43
CA ASN A 30 12.02 10.91 -2.69
C ASN A 30 11.37 10.07 -3.81
N THR A 31 11.71 8.78 -3.88
CA THR A 31 11.05 7.85 -4.82
C THR A 31 9.56 7.70 -4.51
N ALA A 32 9.16 7.62 -3.25
CA ALA A 32 7.75 7.58 -2.86
C ALA A 32 6.99 8.87 -3.20
N LEU A 33 7.61 10.03 -3.00
CA LEU A 33 7.08 11.33 -3.40
C LEU A 33 6.86 11.38 -4.92
N LEU A 34 7.90 11.09 -5.70
CA LEU A 34 7.82 11.11 -7.16
C LEU A 34 6.78 10.10 -7.67
N THR A 35 6.74 8.91 -7.09
CA THR A 35 5.78 7.88 -7.49
C THR A 35 4.36 8.26 -7.12
N GLY A 36 4.15 8.94 -5.98
CA GLY A 36 2.85 9.52 -5.61
C GLY A 36 2.42 10.71 -6.47
N MET A 37 3.38 11.38 -7.13
CA MET A 37 3.11 12.44 -8.11
C MET A 37 2.71 11.88 -9.48
N VAL A 38 3.32 10.76 -9.88
CA VAL A 38 3.25 10.24 -11.26
C VAL A 38 2.24 9.09 -11.39
N SER A 39 2.08 8.27 -10.36
CA SER A 39 1.26 7.05 -10.39
C SER A 39 0.14 7.11 -9.36
N GLU A 40 -1.09 6.92 -9.84
CA GLU A 40 -2.26 6.76 -8.97
C GLU A 40 -2.50 5.29 -8.58
N ASN A 41 -1.73 4.35 -9.15
CA ASN A 41 -1.84 2.93 -8.85
C ASN A 41 -1.06 2.60 -7.56
N PRO A 42 -1.73 2.18 -6.48
CA PRO A 42 -1.07 1.92 -5.20
C PRO A 42 -0.18 0.68 -5.23
N LEU A 43 -0.52 -0.35 -6.03
CA LEU A 43 0.28 -1.56 -6.15
C LEU A 43 1.60 -1.29 -6.88
N LEU A 44 1.54 -0.53 -7.97
CA LEU A 44 2.73 -0.12 -8.70
C LEU A 44 3.61 0.79 -7.82
N SER A 45 2.98 1.70 -7.07
CA SER A 45 3.70 2.60 -6.18
C SER A 45 4.45 1.84 -5.08
N TYR A 46 3.77 0.89 -4.45
CA TYR A 46 4.37 0.00 -3.48
C TYR A 46 5.59 -0.74 -4.05
N LEU A 47 5.46 -1.32 -5.24
CA LEU A 47 6.53 -2.13 -5.86
C LEU A 47 7.77 -1.29 -6.18
N ILE A 48 7.59 -0.06 -6.67
CA ILE A 48 8.67 0.87 -6.97
C ILE A 48 9.42 1.26 -5.68
N ILE A 49 8.68 1.58 -4.62
CA ILE A 49 9.24 2.00 -3.34
C ILE A 49 9.96 0.83 -2.65
N ASP A 50 9.39 -0.37 -2.70
CA ASP A 50 9.95 -1.59 -2.14
C ASP A 50 11.27 -1.96 -2.83
N ASN A 51 11.30 -1.95 -4.16
CA ASN A 51 12.52 -2.20 -4.93
C ASN A 51 13.61 -1.18 -4.63
N LYS A 52 13.24 0.10 -4.50
CA LYS A 52 14.20 1.14 -4.12
C LYS A 52 14.77 0.90 -2.72
N ALA A 53 13.92 0.58 -1.75
CA ALA A 53 14.34 0.30 -0.39
C ALA A 53 15.25 -0.93 -0.29
N LYS A 54 14.94 -1.98 -1.06
CA LYS A 54 15.78 -3.17 -1.16
C LYS A 54 17.17 -2.84 -1.69
N ILE A 55 17.24 -2.09 -2.79
CA ILE A 55 18.52 -1.66 -3.39
C ILE A 55 19.33 -0.81 -2.40
N GLU A 56 18.69 0.14 -1.72
CA GLU A 56 19.40 0.96 -0.72
C GLU A 56 19.88 0.12 0.49
N GLY A 57 19.10 -0.86 0.93
CA GLY A 57 19.50 -1.76 2.00
C GLY A 57 20.69 -2.62 1.64
N GLU A 58 20.70 -3.17 0.42
CA GLU A 58 21.81 -3.96 -0.12
C GLU A 58 23.11 -3.15 -0.24
N LYS A 59 23.04 -1.84 -0.53
CA LYS A 59 24.22 -0.96 -0.56
C LYS A 59 24.87 -0.77 0.81
N THR A 60 24.07 -0.81 1.88
CA THR A 60 24.55 -0.62 3.26
C THR A 60 24.98 -1.91 3.96
N VAL A 61 24.73 -3.07 3.36
CA VAL A 61 25.46 -4.30 3.71
C VAL A 61 26.85 -4.19 3.11
N VAL A 62 27.73 -3.45 3.79
CA VAL A 62 29.17 -3.57 3.57
C VAL A 62 29.50 -5.03 3.86
N PRO A 63 29.99 -5.84 2.88
CA PRO A 63 30.61 -7.09 3.23
C PRO A 63 31.70 -6.71 4.20
N VAL A 64 31.68 -7.27 5.41
CA VAL A 64 32.80 -7.18 6.32
C VAL A 64 33.97 -7.84 5.59
N VAL A 65 34.69 -7.04 4.79
CA VAL A 65 36.02 -7.33 4.34
C VAL A 65 36.80 -7.27 5.63
N ILE A 66 36.90 -8.43 6.29
CA ILE A 66 37.91 -8.68 7.28
C ILE A 66 39.21 -8.41 6.52
N LYS A 67 39.77 -7.20 6.68
CA LYS A 67 41.15 -6.90 6.35
C LYS A 67 41.97 -7.76 7.30
N ILE A 68 42.16 -9.02 6.94
CA ILE A 68 43.26 -9.82 7.44
C ILE A 68 44.50 -9.10 6.89
N PRO A 69 45.37 -8.52 7.74
CA PRO A 69 46.59 -7.93 7.25
C PRO A 69 47.40 -9.03 6.58
N ALA A 70 47.90 -8.73 5.38
CA ALA A 70 48.74 -9.62 4.61
C ALA A 70 49.94 -10.08 5.45
N GLY A 71 50.09 -11.40 5.54
CA GLY A 71 51.21 -12.05 6.20
C GLY A 71 51.13 -13.56 6.05
N THR A 72 51.53 -14.03 4.87
CA THR A 72 52.06 -15.39 4.56
C THR A 72 51.19 -16.62 4.86
N ASP A 73 50.81 -17.30 3.77
CA ASP A 73 50.64 -18.76 3.58
C ASP A 73 50.03 -19.61 4.72
N THR A 74 48.91 -20.29 4.43
CA THR A 74 48.86 -21.75 4.13
C THR A 74 47.41 -22.28 4.31
N LYS A 75 46.99 -23.19 3.41
CA LYS A 75 45.78 -24.03 3.48
C LYS A 75 45.51 -24.63 4.88
N GLY A 76 44.26 -24.62 5.31
CA GLY A 76 43.73 -25.56 6.32
C GLY A 76 42.54 -25.04 7.12
N SER A 77 41.34 -25.53 6.82
CA SER A 77 40.27 -25.70 7.84
C SER A 77 40.52 -27.01 8.61
N PRO A 78 39.83 -27.31 9.73
CA PRO A 78 39.20 -26.45 10.75
C PRO A 78 39.64 -26.86 12.19
N ALA A 79 39.39 -26.06 13.24
CA ALA A 79 39.04 -26.54 14.60
C ALA A 79 38.85 -25.41 15.63
N SER A 80 37.78 -25.57 16.42
CA SER A 80 37.62 -25.36 17.88
C SER A 80 38.46 -24.31 18.63
N GLY A 81 37.79 -23.45 19.41
CA GLY A 81 38.39 -22.51 20.39
C GLY A 81 39.02 -23.19 21.62
N PRO A 82 39.12 -22.59 22.83
CA PRO A 82 39.00 -21.20 23.29
C PRO A 82 40.30 -20.70 24.03
N SER A 83 40.22 -19.65 24.87
CA SER A 83 41.27 -19.09 25.78
C SER A 83 42.38 -18.24 25.12
N THR A 84 42.94 -17.16 25.67
CA THR A 84 43.00 -16.56 27.03
C THR A 84 43.66 -15.16 26.95
N THR A 85 43.27 -14.28 27.90
CA THR A 85 44.09 -13.29 28.67
C THR A 85 44.87 -12.13 28.02
N GLY A 86 44.75 -10.96 28.69
CA GLY A 86 45.75 -9.88 28.77
C GLY A 86 45.24 -8.58 28.17
N LYS A 87 44.53 -7.69 28.88
CA LYS A 87 44.99 -6.73 29.91
C LYS A 87 46.05 -5.76 29.36
N ASP A 88 45.64 -4.50 29.13
CA ASP A 88 46.46 -3.29 29.37
C ASP A 88 45.56 -2.02 29.34
N ASP A 89 45.58 -1.30 30.46
CA ASP A 89 45.08 0.07 30.64
C ASP A 89 46.09 1.09 30.09
N PRO A 90 45.69 2.35 29.86
CA PRO A 90 46.57 3.47 30.13
C PRO A 90 45.95 4.52 31.06
N LYS A 91 46.76 4.94 32.04
CA LYS A 91 46.51 5.94 33.10
C LYS A 91 47.06 7.32 32.73
N ASN A 92 46.43 8.35 33.31
CA ASN A 92 46.92 9.72 33.63
C ASN A 92 46.87 10.78 32.51
N THR A 93 46.50 12.06 32.72
CA THR A 93 46.66 12.95 33.89
C THR A 93 45.67 14.12 33.82
N ASN A 94 45.33 14.70 34.97
CA ASN A 94 44.35 15.75 35.21
C ASN A 94 45.08 17.04 35.62
N GLU A 95 44.93 18.18 34.92
CA GLU A 95 45.28 19.52 35.44
C GLU A 95 44.32 20.61 34.91
N THR A 96 43.92 21.50 35.82
CA THR A 96 42.91 22.56 35.71
C THR A 96 43.59 23.94 35.79
N PRO A 97 43.14 24.98 35.07
CA PRO A 97 43.36 26.36 35.50
C PRO A 97 42.08 26.99 36.06
N LYS A 98 42.25 27.53 37.26
CA LYS A 98 41.32 28.29 38.10
C LYS A 98 41.03 29.67 37.49
N GLY A 99 39.76 30.02 37.35
CA GLY A 99 39.29 31.38 37.12
C GLY A 99 37.82 31.50 37.54
N THR A 100 37.51 32.44 38.43
CA THR A 100 36.16 32.75 38.93
C THR A 100 36.03 34.30 38.97
N PRO A 101 34.83 34.87 39.11
CA PRO A 101 33.87 35.18 38.06
C PRO A 101 33.63 36.69 37.95
N THR A 102 33.18 37.20 36.80
CA THR A 102 32.50 38.52 36.77
C THR A 102 31.58 38.60 35.57
N GLY A 103 30.33 39.03 35.78
CA GLY A 103 29.44 39.42 34.69
C GLY A 103 28.05 38.82 34.77
N GLU A 104 27.22 39.43 35.62
CA GLU A 104 25.77 39.47 35.57
C GLU A 104 25.22 39.36 34.14
N THR A 105 24.35 38.38 33.86
CA THR A 105 23.51 38.39 32.67
C THR A 105 22.15 37.78 33.01
N ALA A 106 21.10 38.42 32.50
CA ALA A 106 19.67 38.24 32.70
C ALA A 106 19.19 36.79 32.94
N PRO A 107 18.02 36.59 33.61
CA PRO A 107 17.44 35.26 33.77
C PRO A 107 17.06 34.73 32.38
N THR A 108 17.96 33.99 31.77
CA THR A 108 17.64 33.11 30.67
C THR A 108 16.61 32.14 31.23
N ASN A 109 15.42 32.12 30.62
CA ASN A 109 14.40 31.15 30.93
C ASN A 109 14.94 29.79 30.48
N VAL A 110 15.74 29.16 31.34
CA VAL A 110 16.33 27.85 31.09
C VAL A 110 15.18 26.86 31.15
N VAL A 111 14.57 26.61 29.98
CA VAL A 111 13.65 25.50 29.81
C VAL A 111 14.45 24.25 30.13
N THR A 112 14.15 23.63 31.26
CA THR A 112 14.81 22.41 31.69
C THR A 112 14.49 21.31 30.69
N LEU A 113 15.41 20.35 30.51
CA LEU A 113 15.15 19.19 29.65
C LEU A 113 13.88 18.43 30.07
N GLU A 114 13.51 18.48 31.35
CA GLU A 114 12.26 17.92 31.87
C GLU A 114 11.03 18.63 31.31
N ASN A 115 11.05 19.96 31.19
CA ASN A 115 9.94 20.71 30.60
C ASN A 115 9.78 20.36 29.12
N VAL A 116 10.89 20.28 28.37
CA VAL A 116 10.87 19.85 26.96
C VAL A 116 10.33 18.43 26.82
N LYS A 117 10.76 17.51 27.69
CA LYS A 117 10.29 16.11 27.68
C LYS A 117 8.80 16.01 27.99
N ALA A 118 8.28 16.81 28.92
CA ALA A 118 6.87 16.85 29.26
C ALA A 118 6.03 17.39 28.09
N GLU A 119 6.50 18.45 27.43
CA GLU A 119 5.83 19.04 26.27
C GLU A 119 5.83 18.09 25.06
N ILE A 120 6.96 17.43 24.78
CA ILE A 120 7.04 16.39 23.74
C ILE A 120 6.07 15.24 24.07
N SER A 121 6.02 14.79 25.31
CA SER A 121 5.13 13.70 25.72
C SER A 121 3.66 14.07 25.55
N LYS A 122 3.29 15.31 25.91
CA LYS A 122 1.94 15.84 25.71
C LYS A 122 1.59 15.92 24.23
N SER A 123 2.45 16.55 23.42
CA SER A 123 2.25 16.69 21.98
C SER A 123 2.14 15.33 21.27
N THR A 124 2.95 14.35 21.68
CA THR A 124 2.89 12.98 21.13
C THR A 124 1.57 12.30 21.46
N LYS A 125 1.02 12.51 22.66
CA LYS A 125 -0.28 11.98 23.07
C LYS A 125 -1.41 12.62 22.25
N ASP A 126 -1.39 13.94 22.12
CA ASP A 126 -2.41 14.69 21.39
C ASP A 126 -2.43 14.29 19.90
N LEU A 127 -1.25 14.18 19.27
CA LEU A 127 -1.11 13.67 17.89
C LEU A 127 -1.67 12.26 17.73
N LYS A 128 -1.41 11.37 18.68
CA LYS A 128 -1.92 9.99 18.64
C LYS A 128 -3.45 9.95 18.68
N GLU A 129 -4.06 10.82 19.48
CA GLU A 129 -5.51 10.93 19.63
C GLU A 129 -6.17 11.55 18.37
N GLU A 130 -5.51 12.54 17.77
CA GLU A 130 -5.95 13.17 16.52
C GLU A 130 -5.86 12.20 15.32
N ILE A 131 -4.76 11.45 15.22
CA ILE A 131 -4.59 10.40 14.19
C ILE A 131 -5.69 9.34 14.31
N ALA A 132 -6.04 8.92 15.54
CA ALA A 132 -7.10 7.95 15.76
C ALA A 132 -8.46 8.49 15.27
N LYS A 133 -8.80 9.75 15.59
CA LYS A 133 -10.03 10.42 15.13
C LYS A 133 -10.10 10.54 13.61
N ILE A 134 -8.99 10.93 12.96
CA ILE A 134 -8.94 11.06 11.50
C ILE A 134 -9.15 9.69 10.84
N SER A 135 -8.48 8.65 11.35
CA SER A 135 -8.62 7.28 10.83
C SER A 135 -10.07 6.81 10.89
N GLU A 136 -10.74 7.01 12.02
CA GLU A 136 -12.10 6.55 12.24
C GLU A 136 -13.13 7.33 11.39
N THR A 137 -12.99 8.65 11.30
CA THR A 137 -13.89 9.49 10.50
C THR A 137 -13.74 9.25 8.99
N VAL A 138 -12.52 9.07 8.49
CA VAL A 138 -12.28 8.76 7.06
C VAL A 138 -12.81 7.38 6.70
N LEU A 139 -12.59 6.37 7.55
CA LEU A 139 -13.12 5.03 7.33
C LEU A 139 -14.65 5.02 7.33
N GLN A 140 -15.28 5.69 8.30
CA GLN A 140 -16.74 5.81 8.35
C GLN A 140 -17.29 6.50 7.10
N LYS A 141 -16.64 7.54 6.60
CA LYS A 141 -17.04 8.24 5.39
C LYS A 141 -16.97 7.34 4.15
N ILE A 142 -15.89 6.57 3.98
CA ILE A 142 -15.74 5.64 2.85
C ILE A 142 -16.84 4.56 2.89
N VAL A 143 -17.12 4.01 4.07
CA VAL A 143 -18.17 3.01 4.25
C VAL A 143 -19.54 3.60 3.90
N ALA A 144 -19.88 4.76 4.48
CA ALA A 144 -21.20 5.36 4.31
C ALA A 144 -21.45 5.90 2.89
N GLU A 145 -20.48 6.61 2.30
CA GLU A 145 -20.68 7.31 1.03
C GLU A 145 -20.33 6.46 -0.19
N THR A 146 -19.41 5.49 -0.07
CA THR A 146 -18.91 4.73 -1.23
C THR A 146 -19.37 3.28 -1.22
N LEU A 147 -19.23 2.58 -0.09
CA LEU A 147 -19.50 1.15 -0.04
C LEU A 147 -20.99 0.84 0.12
N ASN A 148 -21.69 1.49 1.04
CA ASN A 148 -23.11 1.23 1.28
C ASN A 148 -23.99 1.45 0.02
N PRO A 149 -23.85 2.55 -0.74
CA PRO A 149 -24.66 2.73 -1.95
C PRO A 149 -24.35 1.70 -3.04
N LYS A 150 -23.10 1.24 -3.14
CA LYS A 150 -22.72 0.16 -4.07
C LYS A 150 -23.32 -1.17 -3.66
N ILE A 151 -23.32 -1.49 -2.37
CA ILE A 151 -23.96 -2.69 -1.82
C ILE A 151 -25.47 -2.65 -2.13
N GLU A 152 -26.14 -1.54 -1.82
CA GLU A 152 -27.57 -1.38 -2.11
C GLU A 152 -27.87 -1.48 -3.62
N GLY A 153 -27.00 -0.91 -4.46
CA GLY A 153 -27.09 -1.04 -5.92
C GLY A 153 -26.98 -2.49 -6.40
N LEU A 154 -26.00 -3.22 -5.87
CA LEU A 154 -25.80 -4.65 -6.14
C LEU A 154 -27.02 -5.47 -5.71
N GLU A 155 -27.56 -5.22 -4.52
CA GLU A 155 -28.76 -5.89 -4.02
C GLU A 155 -29.96 -5.68 -4.95
N LYS A 156 -30.23 -4.43 -5.36
CA LYS A 156 -31.30 -4.12 -6.32
C LYS A 156 -31.12 -4.84 -7.65
N THR A 157 -29.90 -4.84 -8.21
CA THR A 157 -29.62 -5.56 -9.46
C THR A 157 -29.80 -7.07 -9.32
N ASN A 158 -29.44 -7.64 -8.17
CA ASN A 158 -29.57 -9.07 -7.92
C ASN A 158 -31.06 -9.47 -7.80
N THR A 159 -31.87 -8.66 -7.11
CA THR A 159 -33.33 -8.85 -7.08
C THR A 159 -33.95 -8.79 -8.48
N ALA A 160 -33.57 -7.80 -9.29
CA ALA A 160 -34.05 -7.68 -10.66
C ALA A 160 -33.65 -8.87 -11.55
N LEU A 161 -32.40 -9.34 -11.41
CA LEU A 161 -31.91 -10.52 -12.14
C LEU A 161 -32.69 -11.77 -11.74
N ASN A 162 -32.93 -11.98 -10.44
CA ASN A 162 -33.71 -13.12 -9.97
C ASN A 162 -35.15 -13.09 -10.48
N ALA A 163 -35.79 -11.91 -10.53
CA ALA A 163 -37.11 -11.75 -11.12
C ALA A 163 -37.11 -12.13 -12.62
N ALA A 164 -36.13 -11.64 -13.39
CA ALA A 164 -36.00 -11.97 -14.80
C ALA A 164 -35.73 -13.47 -15.04
N ILE A 165 -34.96 -14.12 -14.16
CA ILE A 165 -34.72 -15.57 -14.23
C ILE A 165 -36.02 -16.35 -14.01
N ILE A 166 -36.85 -15.92 -13.06
CA ILE A 166 -38.17 -16.55 -12.83
C ILE A 166 -39.06 -16.37 -14.07
N GLU A 167 -39.13 -15.17 -14.64
CA GLU A 167 -39.91 -14.90 -15.84
C GLU A 167 -39.45 -15.76 -17.03
N ILE A 168 -38.14 -15.89 -17.25
CA ILE A 168 -37.59 -16.73 -18.32
C ILE A 168 -37.96 -18.20 -18.11
N LYS A 169 -37.91 -18.69 -16.86
CA LYS A 169 -38.31 -20.06 -16.54
C LYS A 169 -39.80 -20.29 -16.82
N GLU A 170 -40.66 -19.36 -16.45
CA GLU A 170 -42.10 -19.44 -16.74
C GLU A 170 -42.37 -19.48 -18.24
N ARG A 171 -41.73 -18.60 -19.02
CA ARG A 171 -41.86 -18.61 -20.50
C ARG A 171 -41.35 -19.92 -21.11
N LEU A 172 -40.26 -20.48 -20.57
CA LEU A 172 -39.71 -21.75 -21.03
C LEU A 172 -40.66 -22.92 -20.73
N ASP A 173 -41.26 -22.94 -19.54
CA ASP A 173 -42.28 -23.92 -19.16
C ASP A 173 -43.54 -23.79 -20.04
N GLU A 174 -43.95 -22.57 -20.39
CA GLU A 174 -45.07 -22.31 -21.29
C GLU A 174 -44.78 -22.81 -22.71
N ILE A 175 -43.59 -22.55 -23.25
CA ILE A 175 -43.14 -23.11 -24.54
C ILE A 175 -43.11 -24.65 -24.49
N SER A 176 -42.62 -25.22 -23.38
CA SER A 176 -42.55 -26.68 -23.19
C SER A 176 -43.95 -27.33 -23.10
N ARG A 177 -44.98 -26.60 -22.65
CA ARG A 177 -46.36 -27.10 -22.54
C ARG A 177 -47.24 -26.75 -23.74
N GLY A 178 -46.84 -25.74 -24.52
CA GLY A 178 -47.63 -25.11 -25.58
C GLY A 178 -47.40 -25.63 -26.99
N ALA A 179 -46.89 -26.86 -27.18
CA ALA A 179 -46.93 -27.49 -28.50
C ALA A 179 -48.32 -28.11 -28.73
N PRO A 180 -49.24 -27.47 -29.49
CA PRO A 180 -50.38 -28.21 -30.02
C PRO A 180 -49.84 -29.31 -30.93
N ALA A 181 -50.31 -30.55 -30.73
CA ALA A 181 -50.14 -31.59 -31.72
C ALA A 181 -50.61 -31.05 -33.09
N PRO A 182 -49.92 -31.37 -34.20
CA PRO A 182 -50.36 -30.94 -35.52
C PRO A 182 -51.65 -31.68 -35.86
N ASP A 183 -52.79 -31.08 -35.54
CA ASP A 183 -54.08 -31.60 -35.92
C ASP A 183 -54.27 -31.43 -37.43
N LYS A 184 -54.39 -32.60 -38.07
CA LYS A 184 -54.92 -32.90 -39.40
C LYS A 184 -55.11 -31.71 -40.36
N ILE A 185 -54.28 -31.73 -41.39
CA ILE A 185 -54.54 -31.15 -42.72
C ILE A 185 -55.94 -31.60 -43.16
N VAL A 186 -56.94 -30.72 -43.04
CA VAL A 186 -58.19 -30.83 -43.78
C VAL A 186 -57.89 -30.38 -45.20
N SER A 187 -57.93 -31.36 -46.10
CA SER A 187 -57.83 -31.24 -47.54
C SER A 187 -58.83 -30.22 -48.09
N ASN A 188 -58.34 -29.21 -48.79
CA ASN A 188 -58.96 -28.60 -49.96
C ASN A 188 -57.80 -28.31 -50.94
N LYS A 189 -57.77 -28.79 -52.18
CA LYS A 189 -58.94 -28.88 -53.06
C LYS A 189 -59.04 -27.66 -53.97
N ASP A 190 -58.15 -27.48 -54.94
CA ASP A 190 -58.26 -26.52 -56.06
C ASP A 190 -57.91 -25.05 -55.74
N VAL A 191 -57.25 -24.23 -56.56
CA VAL A 191 -56.70 -24.35 -57.93
C VAL A 191 -55.63 -23.25 -58.10
N SER A 192 -54.62 -23.58 -58.90
CA SER A 192 -53.58 -22.74 -59.49
C SER A 192 -54.10 -21.40 -60.05
N ASP A 193 -53.39 -20.30 -59.81
CA ASP A 193 -53.01 -19.39 -60.90
C ASP A 193 -51.84 -18.45 -60.57
N GLN A 194 -50.85 -18.48 -61.46
CA GLN A 194 -49.71 -17.59 -61.54
C GLN A 194 -50.13 -16.16 -61.89
N ARG A 195 -49.50 -15.13 -61.28
CA ARG A 195 -49.03 -13.94 -62.03
C ARG A 195 -48.03 -13.08 -61.24
N THR A 196 -46.77 -13.22 -61.66
CA THR A 196 -45.75 -12.19 -61.93
C THR A 196 -45.69 -10.88 -61.13
N LEU A 197 -44.54 -10.72 -60.48
CA LEU A 197 -43.72 -9.53 -60.24
C LEU A 197 -44.00 -8.30 -61.12
N THR A 198 -44.09 -7.12 -60.49
CA THR A 198 -43.29 -5.93 -60.87
C THR A 198 -43.46 -4.79 -59.84
N LYS A 199 -42.37 -4.31 -59.24
CA LYS A 199 -42.13 -2.85 -59.12
C LYS A 199 -40.65 -2.53 -58.96
N LYS A 200 -40.17 -1.71 -59.90
CA LYS A 200 -38.79 -1.20 -60.06
C LYS A 200 -38.35 -0.29 -58.92
N SER A 201 -37.04 -0.34 -58.67
CA SER A 201 -36.22 0.63 -57.94
C SER A 201 -36.11 1.97 -58.69
N SER A 202 -36.18 3.07 -57.94
CA SER A 202 -35.85 4.42 -58.42
C SER A 202 -34.34 4.64 -58.50
N LYS A 203 -33.90 5.26 -59.58
CA LYS A 203 -32.84 6.27 -59.59
C LYS A 203 -33.29 7.40 -60.50
#